data_AF-A0AAJ6G564-F1
#
_entry.id   AF-A0AAJ6G564-F1
#
_cell.length_a   1.000
_cell.length_b   1.000
_cell.length_c   1.000
_cell.angle_alpha   90.00
_cell.angle_beta   90.00
_cell.angle_gamma   90.00
#
_symmetry.space_group_name_H-M   'P 1'
#
loop_
_entity.id
_entity.type
_entity.pdbx_description
1 polymer ?
#
loop_
_entity_poly.entity_id
_entity_poly.type
_entity_poly.pdbx_seq_one_letter_code
_entity_poly.pdbx_strand_id
1 'polypeptide(L)'
;MKRLGAGALMVLLLAGCQSDPQLRSKRIGPGHFRLTVDRCHMVDPQLLEHDLRELASSACPKGTGPLEALESLPSRQGGLLGECLRSGALRAEVRCR
;
A
#
# COMPACT_ATOMS: atom_id res chain seq x y z
N MET A 1 -21.08 -41.04 -16.05
CA MET A 1 -20.27 -39.89 -16.50
C MET A 1 -20.83 -38.62 -15.89
N LYS A 2 -20.30 -38.18 -14.73
CA LYS A 2 -20.77 -36.95 -14.04
C LYS A 2 -20.00 -35.76 -14.59
N ARG A 3 -20.71 -34.82 -15.23
CA ARG A 3 -20.17 -33.55 -15.72
C ARG A 3 -19.84 -32.65 -14.52
N LEU A 4 -18.64 -32.78 -13.98
CA LEU A 4 -18.05 -31.83 -13.05
C LEU A 4 -17.06 -30.99 -13.86
N GLY A 5 -17.39 -29.73 -14.17
CA GLY A 5 -16.45 -28.89 -14.89
C GLY A 5 -17.02 -27.59 -15.45
N ALA A 6 -17.85 -26.88 -14.70
CA ALA A 6 -18.26 -25.51 -15.08
C ALA A 6 -18.18 -24.50 -13.92
N GLY A 7 -17.88 -24.94 -12.69
CA GLY A 7 -17.82 -24.07 -11.52
C GLY A 7 -16.45 -23.46 -11.22
N ALA A 8 -15.37 -23.97 -11.82
CA ALA A 8 -14.00 -23.59 -11.44
C ALA A 8 -13.48 -22.31 -12.13
N LEU A 9 -14.16 -21.82 -13.18
CA LEU A 9 -13.70 -20.65 -13.94
C LEU A 9 -14.11 -19.29 -13.34
N MET A 10 -15.08 -19.24 -12.43
CA MET A 10 -15.58 -17.95 -11.89
C MET A 10 -14.80 -17.39 -10.70
N VAL A 11 -13.82 -18.13 -10.16
CA VAL A 11 -13.02 -17.65 -9.00
C VAL A 11 -11.81 -16.81 -9.43
N LEU A 12 -11.44 -16.82 -10.72
CA LEU A 12 -10.30 -16.06 -11.25
C LEU A 12 -10.60 -14.59 -11.61
N LEU A 13 -11.86 -14.14 -11.49
CA LEU A 13 -12.28 -12.78 -11.83
C LEU A 13 -12.29 -11.80 -10.64
N LEU A 14 -11.84 -12.22 -9.45
CA LEU A 14 -11.52 -11.29 -8.37
C LEU A 14 -10.13 -10.66 -8.62
N ALA A 15 -10.00 -9.96 -9.76
CA ALA A 15 -8.95 -8.96 -9.92
C ALA A 15 -9.15 -7.95 -8.78
N GLY A 16 -8.21 -7.97 -7.84
CA GLY A 16 -8.40 -7.41 -6.50
C GLY A 16 -8.96 -5.99 -6.51
N CYS A 17 -10.02 -5.77 -5.74
CA CYS A 17 -10.32 -4.46 -5.21
C CYS A 17 -9.08 -4.01 -4.43
N GLN A 18 -8.20 -3.26 -5.08
CA GLN A 18 -7.11 -2.58 -4.41
C GLN A 18 -7.76 -1.51 -3.54
N SER A 19 -7.88 -1.80 -2.25
CA SER A 19 -8.39 -0.86 -1.25
C SER A 19 -7.50 0.38 -1.25
N ASP A 20 -8.08 1.55 -1.52
CA ASP A 20 -7.42 2.85 -1.44
C ASP A 20 -7.54 3.37 0.01
N PRO A 21 -6.46 3.63 0.76
CA PRO A 21 -5.05 3.55 0.36
C PRO A 21 -4.47 2.13 0.38
N GLN A 22 -3.52 1.86 -0.50
CA GLN A 22 -2.69 0.67 -0.45
C GLN A 22 -1.52 0.88 0.51
N LEU A 23 -1.60 0.22 1.67
CA LEU A 23 -0.59 0.27 2.71
C LEU A 23 0.26 -0.99 2.68
N ARG A 24 1.59 -0.85 2.67
CA ARG A 24 2.53 -1.98 2.71
C ARG A 24 3.64 -1.71 3.71
N SER A 25 3.82 -2.63 4.65
CA SER A 25 4.96 -2.66 5.57
C SER A 25 5.80 -3.90 5.29
N LYS A 26 7.10 -3.72 5.07
CA LYS A 26 8.06 -4.80 4.85
C LYS A 26 9.20 -4.64 5.85
N ARG A 27 9.39 -5.62 6.74
CA ARG A 27 10.55 -5.65 7.63
C ARG A 27 11.83 -5.84 6.81
N ILE A 28 12.82 -4.97 7.04
CA ILE A 28 14.14 -4.98 6.39
C ILE A 28 15.29 -5.18 7.39
N GLY A 29 15.00 -5.19 8.69
CA GLY A 29 15.94 -5.54 9.75
C GLY A 29 15.27 -5.64 11.12
N PRO A 30 16.03 -5.98 12.18
CA PRO A 30 15.53 -5.91 13.56
C PRO A 30 15.05 -4.49 13.87
N GLY A 31 13.77 -4.36 14.22
CA GLY A 31 13.14 -3.06 14.45
C GLY A 31 13.11 -2.12 13.23
N HIS A 32 13.52 -2.54 12.03
CA HIS A 32 13.63 -1.68 10.86
C HIS A 32 12.65 -2.11 9.77
N PHE A 33 11.82 -1.19 9.31
CA PHE A 33 10.75 -1.43 8.36
C PHE A 33 10.80 -0.45 7.19
N ARG A 34 10.55 -0.96 6.00
CA ARG A 34 10.24 -0.17 4.82
C ARG A 34 8.73 -0.10 4.67
N LEU A 35 8.22 1.12 4.60
CA LEU A 35 6.82 1.45 4.48
C LEU A 35 6.55 1.99 3.09
N THR A 36 5.40 1.66 2.52
CA THR A 36 4.96 2.19 1.23
C THR A 36 3.46 2.42 1.29
N VAL A 37 3.07 3.63 0.92
CA VAL A 37 1.68 4.04 0.75
C VAL A 37 1.50 4.36 -0.72
N ASP A 38 0.40 3.89 -1.28
CA ASP A 38 -0.05 4.24 -2.62
C ASP A 38 -1.51 4.66 -2.51
N ARG A 39 -1.88 5.80 -3.13
CA ARG A 39 -3.25 6.30 -3.21
C ARG A 39 -3.70 6.54 -4.64
N CYS A 40 -4.96 6.25 -4.90
CA CYS A 40 -5.64 6.51 -6.16
C CYS A 40 -6.34 7.89 -6.19
N HIS A 41 -6.69 8.45 -5.03
CA HIS A 41 -7.36 9.75 -4.89
C HIS A 41 -6.61 10.68 -3.93
N MET A 42 -5.48 11.21 -4.38
CA MET A 42 -4.69 12.18 -3.63
C MET A 42 -5.20 13.61 -3.86
N VAL A 43 -5.86 14.18 -2.86
CA VAL A 43 -6.30 15.58 -2.87
C VAL A 43 -5.16 16.52 -2.42
N ASP A 44 -4.31 16.05 -1.51
CA ASP A 44 -3.19 16.77 -0.90
C ASP A 44 -1.96 15.85 -0.75
N PRO A 45 -0.76 16.26 -1.18
CA PRO A 45 0.50 15.53 -0.92
C PRO A 45 0.72 15.13 0.54
N GLN A 46 0.22 15.89 1.51
CA GLN A 46 0.38 15.60 2.94
C GLN A 46 -0.36 14.32 3.39
N LEU A 47 -1.35 13.86 2.62
CA LEU A 47 -2.08 12.62 2.94
C LEU A 47 -1.18 11.39 2.91
N LEU A 48 -0.21 11.32 1.97
CA LEU A 48 0.71 10.19 1.87
C LEU A 48 1.65 10.12 3.07
N GLU A 49 2.12 11.28 3.54
CA GLU A 49 2.96 11.33 4.74
C GLU A 49 2.16 11.00 6.01
N HIS A 50 0.91 11.44 6.09
CA HIS A 50 0.02 11.09 7.20
C HIS A 50 -0.19 9.57 7.27
N ASP A 51 -0.52 8.93 6.15
CA ASP A 51 -0.66 7.49 6.07
C ASP A 51 0.64 6.75 6.43
N LEU A 52 1.80 7.27 6.03
CA LEU A 52 3.08 6.67 6.43
C LEU A 52 3.28 6.74 7.94
N ARG A 53 2.87 7.82 8.61
CA ARG A 53 2.97 7.93 10.08
C ARG A 53 2.02 6.98 10.80
N GLU A 54 0.79 6.84 10.31
CA GLU A 54 -0.18 5.85 10.81
C GLU A 54 0.34 4.41 10.60
N LEU A 55 0.86 4.13 9.41
CA LEU A 55 1.45 2.84 9.07
C LEU A 55 2.70 2.54 9.90
N ALA A 56 3.51 3.55 10.22
CA ALA A 56 4.66 3.41 11.09
C ALA A 56 4.25 3.11 12.53
N SER A 57 3.22 3.78 13.03
CA SER A 57 2.66 3.55 14.37
C SER A 57 2.07 2.15 14.52
N SER A 58 1.39 1.65 13.49
CA SER A 58 0.91 0.26 13.48
C SER A 58 2.05 -0.77 13.36
N ALA A 59 3.12 -0.46 12.62
CA ALA A 59 4.29 -1.34 12.50
C ALA A 59 5.17 -1.36 13.76
N CYS A 60 5.19 -0.28 14.55
CA CYS A 60 6.02 -0.08 15.74
C CYS A 60 5.18 0.19 17.00
N PRO A 61 4.44 -0.81 17.54
CA PRO A 61 3.50 -0.59 18.65
C PRO A 61 4.15 -0.16 19.98
N LYS A 62 5.47 -0.35 20.13
CA LYS A 62 6.24 0.03 21.33
C LYS A 62 6.91 1.40 21.24
N GLY A 63 6.86 2.03 20.07
CA GLY A 63 7.51 3.31 19.84
C GLY A 63 8.02 3.43 18.41
N THR A 64 7.55 4.48 17.73
CA THR A 64 7.93 4.79 16.35
C THR A 64 9.09 5.78 16.34
N GLY A 65 10.17 5.46 15.63
CA GLY A 65 11.22 6.42 15.31
C GLY A 65 10.78 7.43 14.24
N PRO A 66 11.65 8.38 13.85
CA PRO A 66 11.35 9.26 12.73
C PRO A 66 11.20 8.46 11.43
N LEU A 67 10.40 8.98 10.50
CA LEU A 67 10.40 8.49 9.12
C LEU A 67 11.71 8.95 8.46
N GLU A 68 12.41 8.00 7.86
CA GLU A 68 13.69 8.19 7.16
C GLU A 68 13.52 7.82 5.68
N ALA A 69 14.47 8.22 4.83
CA ALA A 69 14.50 7.84 3.42
C ALA A 69 13.16 8.06 2.68
N LEU A 70 12.53 9.23 2.88
CA LEU A 70 11.31 9.58 2.15
C LEU A 70 11.59 9.66 0.65
N GLU A 71 10.82 8.90 -0.13
CA GLU A 71 11.00 8.76 -1.57
C GLU A 71 9.62 8.77 -2.25
N SER A 72 9.40 9.71 -3.16
CA SER A 72 8.23 9.70 -4.03
C SER A 72 8.37 8.63 -5.11
N LEU A 73 7.32 7.85 -5.32
CA LEU A 73 7.28 6.76 -6.27
C LEU A 73 6.17 6.98 -7.30
N PRO A 74 6.32 6.43 -8.53
CA PRO A 74 5.19 6.30 -9.43
C PRO A 74 4.14 5.37 -8.78
N SER A 75 2.91 5.87 -8.69
CA SER A 75 1.78 5.05 -8.21
C SER A 75 1.56 3.87 -9.15
N ARG A 76 1.22 2.73 -8.55
CA ARG A 76 0.82 1.50 -9.25
C ARG A 76 -0.70 1.32 -9.22
N GLN A 77 -1.42 2.27 -8.63
CA GLN A 77 -2.87 2.30 -8.63
C GLN A 77 -3.37 3.09 -9.83
N GLY A 78 -4.38 2.53 -10.48
CA GLY A 78 -4.90 3.01 -11.75
C GLY A 78 -4.73 1.95 -12.84
N GLY A 79 -5.80 1.72 -13.61
CA GLY A 79 -5.83 0.74 -14.68
C GLY A 79 -5.77 1.38 -16.07
N LEU A 80 -5.84 0.54 -17.11
CA LEU A 80 -5.86 0.94 -18.52
C LEU A 80 -7.15 1.66 -18.97
N LEU A 81 -8.24 1.50 -18.22
CA LEU A 81 -9.57 2.05 -18.54
C LEU A 81 -9.99 3.20 -17.63
N GLY A 82 -9.01 3.76 -16.91
CA GLY A 82 -9.23 5.00 -16.21
C GLY A 82 -9.76 4.88 -14.79
N GLU A 83 -9.37 5.77 -13.91
CA GLU A 83 -8.18 6.63 -13.93
C GLU A 83 -8.12 7.19 -12.53
N CYS A 84 -7.09 6.82 -11.78
CA CYS A 84 -6.77 7.55 -10.57
C CYS A 84 -6.40 8.98 -11.01
N LEU A 85 -7.38 9.89 -11.01
CA LEU A 85 -7.26 11.26 -11.53
C LEU A 85 -6.05 11.99 -10.93
N ARG A 86 -5.77 11.70 -9.66
CA ARG A 86 -4.53 12.08 -8.97
C ARG A 86 -4.08 10.92 -8.11
N SER A 87 -3.14 10.15 -8.60
CA SER A 87 -2.48 9.12 -7.81
C SER A 87 -1.15 9.61 -7.26
N GLY A 88 -0.70 8.96 -6.20
CA GLY A 88 0.59 9.23 -5.61
C GLY A 88 1.03 8.06 -4.74
N ALA A 89 2.33 7.76 -4.78
CA ALA A 89 2.92 6.80 -3.88
C ALA A 89 4.13 7.40 -3.17
N LEU A 90 4.28 7.05 -1.89
CA LEU A 90 5.37 7.52 -1.05
C LEU A 90 5.93 6.33 -0.26
N ARG A 91 7.24 6.26 -0.22
CA ARG A 91 8.00 5.29 0.58
C ARG A 91 8.74 6.02 1.67
N ALA A 92 8.87 5.35 2.82
CA ALA A 92 9.79 5.74 3.86
C ALA A 92 10.34 4.47 4.54
N GLU A 93 11.36 4.65 5.36
CA GLU A 93 11.85 3.66 6.29
C GLU A 93 11.61 4.16 7.72
N VAL A 94 11.43 3.23 8.66
CA VAL A 94 11.25 3.56 10.08
C VAL A 94 11.96 2.55 10.94
N ARG A 95 12.63 3.04 11.98
CA ARG A 95 13.19 2.23 13.05
C ARG A 95 12.32 2.34 14.29
N CYS A 96 11.82 1.21 14.79
CA CYS A 96 11.13 1.15 16.07
C CYS A 96 12.13 1.39 17.21
N ARG A 97 11.64 1.98 18.29
CA ARG A 97 12.39 2.21 19.53
C ARG A 97 12.20 1.07 20.52
#